data_AF-A0A3D2V9Y7-F1
#
_entry.id   AF-A0A3D2V9Y7-F1
#
_cell.length_a   1.000
_cell.length_b   1.000
_cell.length_c   1.000
_cell.angle_alpha   90.00
_cell.angle_beta   90.00
_cell.angle_gamma   90.00
#
_symmetry.space_group_name_H-M   'P 1'
#
loop_
_entity.id
_entity.type
_entity.pdbx_description
1 polymer ?
#
loop_
_entity_poly.entity_id
_entity_poly.type
_entity_poly.pdbx_seq_one_letter_code
_entity_poly.pdbx_strand_id
1 'polypeptide(L)' 'KNSVTREPGCISFEVSVAESDPQKFLLYEVYVDEAAFLVHTEMPFMVKHLKETKKMMAGPLEMLSFWNREAAPNK' A
#
# COMPACT_ATOMS: atom_id res chain seq x y z
N LYS A 1 -14.27 -5.12 -2.14
CA LYS A 1 -14.06 -3.85 -1.39
C LYS A 1 -12.58 -3.77 -1.03
N ASN A 2 -11.89 -2.71 -1.44
CA ASN A 2 -10.47 -2.46 -1.15
C ASN A 2 -10.31 -1.44 0.00
N SER A 3 -9.08 -1.10 0.36
CA SER A 3 -8.74 -0.13 1.41
C SER A 3 -9.46 1.21 1.24
N VAL A 4 -9.47 1.77 0.03
CA VAL A 4 -10.18 3.03 -0.30
C VAL A 4 -11.64 3.04 0.17
N THR A 5 -12.34 1.91 0.07
CA THR A 5 -13.77 1.83 0.48
C THR A 5 -14.00 1.51 1.95
N ARG A 6 -12.96 1.11 2.70
CA ARG A 6 -13.07 0.63 4.09
C ARG A 6 -12.36 1.51 5.10
N GLU A 7 -11.44 2.34 4.62
CA GLU A 7 -10.52 3.11 5.44
C GLU A 7 -10.68 4.59 5.11
N PRO A 8 -11.32 5.40 5.98
CA PRO A 8 -11.60 6.81 5.70
C PRO A 8 -10.36 7.64 5.36
N GLY A 9 -9.18 7.24 5.86
CA GLY A 9 -7.92 7.92 5.59
C GLY A 9 -7.17 7.44 4.34
N CYS A 10 -7.67 6.42 3.62
CA CYS A 10 -7.06 5.90 2.39
C CYS A 10 -7.62 6.63 1.16
N ILE A 11 -6.78 7.41 0.48
CA ILE A 11 -7.13 8.21 -0.70
C ILE A 11 -7.01 7.39 -1.99
N SER A 12 -5.93 6.61 -2.11
CA SER A 12 -5.70 5.70 -3.25
C SER A 12 -5.05 4.41 -2.79
N PHE A 13 -5.36 3.33 -3.50
CA PHE A 13 -4.75 2.02 -3.33
C PHE A 13 -4.62 1.38 -4.71
N GLU A 14 -3.41 1.40 -5.25
CA GLU A 14 -3.09 0.93 -6.59
C GLU A 14 -2.13 -0.26 -6.52
N VAL A 15 -2.43 -1.31 -7.27
CA VAL A 15 -1.55 -2.48 -7.41
C VAL A 15 -0.99 -2.48 -8.82
N SER A 16 0.33 -2.35 -8.91
CA SER A 16 1.08 -2.43 -10.16
C SER A 16 1.90 -3.71 -10.21
N VAL A 17 2.08 -4.26 -11.41
CA VAL A 17 2.95 -5.42 -11.66
C VAL A 17 4.15 -4.92 -12.47
N ALA A 18 5.36 -5.30 -12.08
CA ALA A 18 6.55 -4.88 -12.79
C ALA A 18 6.59 -5.52 -14.19
N GLU A 19 6.84 -4.73 -15.22
CA GLU A 19 6.99 -5.23 -16.58
C GLU A 19 8.19 -6.19 -16.70
N SER A 20 9.27 -5.90 -15.97
CA SER A 20 10.48 -6.73 -15.95
C SER A 20 10.32 -8.09 -15.26
N ASP A 21 9.33 -8.26 -14.38
CA ASP A 21 9.12 -9.48 -13.61
C ASP A 21 7.66 -9.57 -13.12
N PRO A 22 6.83 -10.48 -13.68
CA PRO A 22 5.43 -10.60 -13.31
C PRO A 22 5.18 -11.09 -11.88
N GLN A 23 6.23 -11.49 -11.15
CA GLN A 23 6.15 -11.87 -9.73
C GLN A 23 6.43 -10.69 -8.78
N LYS A 24 6.78 -9.52 -9.31
CA LYS A 24 6.99 -8.30 -8.51
C LYS A 24 5.79 -7.39 -8.59
N PHE A 25 5.28 -7.04 -7.41
CA PHE A 25 4.14 -6.16 -7.24
C PHE A 25 4.58 -4.90 -6.50
N LEU A 26 4.06 -3.75 -6.92
CA LEU A 26 4.17 -2.47 -6.20
C LEU A 26 2.78 -2.07 -5.73
N LEU A 27 2.65 -1.83 -4.43
CA LEU A 27 1.47 -1.21 -3.86
C LEU A 27 1.78 0.27 -3.69
N TYR A 28 1.08 1.11 -4.46
CA TYR A 28 1.13 2.56 -4.31
C TYR A 28 -0.10 3.01 -3.55
N GLU A 29 0.11 3.44 -2.32
CA GLU A 29 -0.95 3.78 -1.39
C GLU A 29 -0.78 5.22 -0.93
N VAL A 30 -1.87 5.96 -0.90
CA VAL A 30 -1.86 7.35 -0.45
C VAL A 30 -2.85 7.52 0.67
N TYR A 31 -2.36 8.05 1.79
CA TYR A 31 -3.12 8.31 3.00
C TYR A 31 -3.21 9.81 3.26
N VAL A 32 -4.22 10.22 4.01
CA VAL A 32 -4.40 11.63 4.44
C VAL A 32 -3.26 12.11 5.34
N ASP A 33 -2.68 11.21 6.13
CA ASP A 33 -1.54 11.44 7.01
C ASP A 33 -0.89 10.11 7.43
N GLU A 34 0.18 10.20 8.22
CA GLU A 34 0.88 9.03 8.78
C GLU A 34 0.01 8.25 9.77
N ALA A 35 -0.87 8.91 10.53
CA ALA A 35 -1.73 8.24 11.50
C ALA A 35 -2.74 7.31 10.81
N ALA A 36 -3.28 7.72 9.66
CA ALA A 36 -4.14 6.88 8.83
C ALA A 36 -3.38 5.65 8.28
N PHE A 37 -2.12 5.81 7.91
CA PHE A 37 -1.27 4.68 7.50
C PHE A 37 -1.01 3.71 8.66
N LEU A 38 -0.73 4.22 9.87
CA LEU A 38 -0.54 3.35 11.04
C LEU A 38 -1.80 2.55 11.34
N VAL A 39 -2.97 3.20 11.34
CA VAL A 39 -4.28 2.55 11.49
C VAL A 39 -4.47 1.45 10.44
N HIS A 40 -4.14 1.72 9.17
CA HIS A 40 -4.18 0.72 8.10
C HIS A 40 -3.38 -0.54 8.47
N THR A 41 -2.12 -0.38 8.89
CA THR A 41 -1.22 -1.51 9.19
C THR A 41 -1.67 -2.35 10.39
N GLU A 42 -2.39 -1.75 11.34
CA GLU A 42 -2.87 -2.41 12.56
C GLU A 42 -4.26 -3.06 12.39
N MET A 43 -4.98 -2.78 11.30
CA MET A 43 -6.33 -3.29 11.11
C MET A 43 -6.37 -4.82 11.07
N PRO A 44 -7.38 -5.48 11.68
CA PRO A 44 -7.44 -6.94 11.77
C PRO A 44 -7.37 -7.67 10.43
N PHE A 45 -7.92 -7.08 9.36
CA PHE A 45 -7.85 -7.70 8.04
C PHE A 45 -6.46 -7.56 7.40
N MET A 46 -5.69 -6.50 7.71
CA MET A 46 -4.32 -6.36 7.24
C MET A 46 -3.40 -7.35 7.93
N VAL A 47 -3.52 -7.50 9.26
CA VAL A 47 -2.79 -8.54 10.01
C VAL A 47 -3.10 -9.93 9.46
N LYS A 48 -4.38 -10.22 9.18
CA LYS A 48 -4.79 -11.47 8.53
C LYS A 48 -4.18 -11.62 7.13
N HIS A 49 -4.26 -10.57 6.30
CA HIS A 49 -3.74 -10.58 4.94
C HIS A 49 -2.24 -10.88 4.92
N LEU A 50 -1.43 -10.13 5.69
CA LEU A 50 0.01 -10.34 5.80
C LEU A 50 0.37 -11.77 6.25
N LYS A 51 -0.40 -12.33 7.19
CA LYS A 51 -0.21 -13.72 7.63
C LYS A 51 -0.47 -14.72 6.51
N GLU A 52 -1.55 -14.54 5.75
CA GLU A 52 -1.99 -15.48 4.72
C GLU A 52 -1.13 -15.41 3.45
N THR A 53 -0.66 -14.21 3.09
CA THR A 53 0.17 -14.00 1.90
C THR A 53 1.64 -14.26 2.13
N LYS A 54 2.13 -14.27 3.37
CA LYS A 54 3.55 -14.55 3.70
C LYS A 54 4.12 -15.79 2.99
N LYS A 55 3.33 -16.86 2.87
CA LYS A 55 3.74 -18.11 2.19
C LYS A 55 3.86 -18.00 0.67
N MET A 56 3.31 -16.94 0.08
CA MET A 56 3.34 -16.64 -1.36
C MET A 56 4.53 -15.76 -1.73
N MET A 57 5.18 -15.15 -0.75
CA MET A 57 6.26 -14.19 -0.96
C MET A 57 7.61 -14.90 -1.02
N ALA A 58 8.44 -14.52 -2.01
CA ALA A 58 9.81 -15.02 -2.13
C ALA A 58 10.77 -14.40 -1.09
N GLY A 59 10.35 -13.34 -0.40
CA GLY A 59 11.15 -12.60 0.57
C GLY A 59 10.28 -11.72 1.48
N PRO A 60 10.88 -10.90 2.35
CA PRO A 60 10.14 -9.95 3.17
C PRO A 60 9.44 -8.89 2.31
N LEU A 61 8.38 -8.29 2.85
CA LEU A 61 7.79 -7.08 2.27
C LEU A 61 8.78 -5.92 2.40
N GLU A 62 9.09 -5.27 1.28
CA GLU A 62 9.98 -4.11 1.26
C GLU A 62 9.17 -2.82 1.22
N MET A 63 9.38 -1.94 2.21
CA MET A 63 8.88 -0.57 2.21
C MET A 63 9.92 0.31 1.52
N LEU A 64 9.61 0.78 0.30
CA LEU A 64 10.58 1.52 -0.50
C LEU A 64 10.90 2.89 0.11
N SER A 65 9.89 3.76 0.28
CA SER A 65 9.99 4.99 1.09
C SER A 65 8.63 5.67 1.27
N PHE A 66 8.61 6.81 1.98
CA PHE A 66 7.46 7.71 2.05
C PHE A 66 7.73 8.97 1.21
N TRP A 67 6.69 9.43 0.51
CA TRP A 67 6.74 10.65 -0.29
C TRP A 67 5.55 11.54 0.04
N ASN A 68 5.78 12.85 0.04
CA ASN A 68 4.70 13.83 0.09
C ASN A 68 4.17 14.07 -1.33
N ARG A 69 2.85 14.07 -1.45
CA ARG A 69 2.20 14.45 -2.70
C ARG A 69 2.20 15.97 -2.80
N GLU A 70 3.09 16.50 -3.61
CA GLU A 70 3.12 17.92 -3.95
C GLU A 70 2.22 18.22 -5.16
N ALA A 71 1.71 19.44 -5.22
CA ALA A 71 1.06 19.92 -6.43
C ALA A 71 2.10 19.95 -7.56
N ALA A 72 1.71 19.46 -8.74
CA ALA A 72 2.57 19.58 -9.91
C ALA A 72 2.86 21.08 -10.15
N PRO A 73 4.13 21.46 -10.42
CA PRO A 73 4.43 22.83 -10.78
C PRO A 73 3.60 23.21 -12.01
N ASN A 74 3.14 24.47 -12.05
CA ASN A 74 2.45 24.99 -13.22
C ASN A 74 3.35 24.79 -14.45
N LYS A 75 2.82 24.11 -15.47
CA LYS A 75 3.52 23.89 -16.73
C LYS A 75 3.78 25.21 -17.45
#